data_AF-A0A3E0P951-F1
#
_entry.id   AF-A0A3E0P951-F1
#
_cell.length_a   1.000
_cell.length_b   1.000
_cell.length_c   1.000
_cell.angle_alpha   90.00
_cell.angle_beta   90.00
_cell.angle_gamma   90.00
#
_symmetry.space_group_name_H-M   'P 1'
#
loop_
_entity.id
_entity.type
_entity.pdbx_description
1 polymer ?
#
loop_
_entity_poly.entity_id
_entity_poly.type
_entity_poly.pdbx_seq_one_letter_code
_entity_poly.pdbx_strand_id
1 'polypeptide(L)'
;MDPFSEIVNTTAKNNVASVLRSSKISKIPTFTFEGHTFRPGHLSHMYHELTNSNGKLNVEVDTNQSSSAYYKSATNTLYLKFVGVNTLTRRALVVHETTHALFDFKAANMDIATSESIAYIAQCCYARANSTDPDPEVRLTGAGNKDVVFEVGWRIAGKLLGGGSIDSTDVRDMRDAVAIHPFYSADHSTAADFDGM
;
A
#
# COMPACT_ATOMS: atom_id res chain seq x y z
N MET A 1 4.18 -27.70 -7.23
CA MET A 1 4.91 -26.41 -7.40
C MET A 1 6.32 -26.75 -7.84
N ASP A 2 6.88 -26.01 -8.79
CA ASP A 2 8.30 -26.14 -9.13
C ASP A 2 9.13 -25.69 -7.91
N PRO A 3 10.09 -26.48 -7.39
CA PRO A 3 10.95 -26.09 -6.27
C PRO A 3 11.59 -24.70 -6.42
N PHE A 4 11.85 -24.26 -7.66
CA PHE A 4 12.33 -22.91 -7.92
C PHE A 4 11.31 -21.83 -7.53
N SER A 5 10.03 -22.04 -7.84
CA SER A 5 8.95 -21.12 -7.48
C SER A 5 8.74 -21.02 -5.96
N GLU A 6 8.92 -22.12 -5.23
CA GLU A 6 8.79 -22.14 -3.77
C GLU A 6 9.88 -21.34 -3.07
N ILE A 7 11.14 -21.47 -3.53
CA ILE A 7 12.27 -20.69 -3.01
C ILE A 7 12.07 -19.20 -3.27
N VAL A 8 11.63 -18.84 -4.47
CA VAL A 8 11.38 -17.44 -4.86
C VAL A 8 10.26 -16.83 -4.02
N ASN A 9 9.13 -17.53 -3.86
CA ASN A 9 8.01 -17.08 -3.04
C ASN A 9 8.40 -16.95 -1.56
N THR A 10 9.16 -17.91 -1.03
CA THR A 10 9.67 -17.86 0.35
C THR A 10 10.60 -16.65 0.56
N THR A 11 11.47 -16.37 -0.41
CA THR A 11 12.36 -15.20 -0.36
C THR A 11 11.58 -13.89 -0.39
N ALA A 12 10.60 -13.78 -1.28
CA ALA A 12 9.72 -12.61 -1.37
C ALA A 12 8.90 -12.42 -0.09
N LYS A 13 8.33 -13.50 0.47
CA LYS A 13 7.63 -13.51 1.75
C LYS A 13 8.49 -12.97 2.89
N ASN A 14 9.73 -13.46 3.01
CA ASN A 14 10.67 -12.97 4.02
C ASN A 14 11.01 -11.48 3.85
N ASN A 15 11.12 -11.02 2.60
CA ASN A 15 11.36 -9.62 2.28
C ASN A 15 10.16 -8.73 2.66
N VAL A 16 8.93 -9.14 2.34
CA VAL A 16 7.71 -8.44 2.81
C VAL A 16 7.67 -8.41 4.32
N ALA A 17 7.88 -9.55 4.97
CA ALA A 17 7.89 -9.65 6.42
C ALA A 17 8.93 -8.72 7.06
N SER A 18 10.09 -8.54 6.41
CA SER A 18 11.13 -7.59 6.86
C SER A 18 10.68 -6.13 6.82
N VAL A 19 9.84 -5.74 5.85
CA VAL A 19 9.24 -4.40 5.77
C VAL A 19 8.22 -4.23 6.89
N LEU A 20 7.30 -5.19 7.05
CA LEU A 20 6.19 -5.10 8.00
C LEU A 20 6.62 -5.18 9.47
N ARG A 21 7.77 -5.81 9.78
CA ARG A 21 8.36 -5.83 11.13
C ARG A 21 9.34 -4.67 11.39
N SER A 22 9.62 -3.85 10.37
CA SER A 22 10.62 -2.78 10.49
C SER A 22 10.11 -1.67 11.40
N SER A 23 10.97 -1.11 12.25
CA SER A 23 10.66 0.14 12.98
C SER A 23 10.38 1.32 12.05
N LYS A 24 10.67 1.22 10.75
CA LYS A 24 10.32 2.23 9.75
C LYS A 24 8.82 2.43 9.55
N ILE A 25 8.00 1.41 9.83
CA ILE A 25 6.54 1.52 9.68
C ILE A 25 5.95 2.45 10.73
N SER A 26 6.51 2.49 11.95
CA SER A 26 5.96 3.29 13.04
C SER A 26 6.10 4.79 12.83
N LYS A 27 6.88 5.22 11.83
CA LYS A 27 6.98 6.61 11.40
C LYS A 27 5.80 7.08 10.55
N ILE A 28 4.99 6.15 10.02
CA ILE A 28 3.75 6.53 9.34
C ILE A 28 2.81 7.10 10.42
N PRO A 29 2.15 8.24 10.20
CA PRO A 29 1.16 8.75 11.15
C PRO A 29 -0.13 7.91 11.09
N THR A 30 -0.89 7.90 12.18
CA THR A 30 -2.29 7.44 12.13
C THR A 30 -3.12 8.51 11.43
N PHE A 31 -4.00 8.10 10.51
CA PHE A 31 -4.91 9.01 9.82
C PHE A 31 -6.26 8.34 9.55
N THR A 32 -7.26 9.16 9.26
CA THR A 32 -8.60 8.69 8.88
C THR A 32 -8.99 9.33 7.55
N PHE A 33 -9.50 8.52 6.63
CA PHE A 33 -9.99 8.95 5.33
C PHE A 33 -11.40 8.37 5.16
N GLU A 34 -12.40 9.25 4.97
CA GLU A 34 -13.82 8.86 4.80
C GLU A 34 -14.33 7.85 5.86
N GLY A 35 -13.93 8.04 7.12
CA GLY A 35 -14.36 7.18 8.24
C GLY A 35 -13.51 5.91 8.44
N HIS A 36 -12.57 5.61 7.55
CA HIS A 36 -11.66 4.48 7.68
C HIS A 36 -10.33 4.91 8.28
N THR A 37 -9.96 4.34 9.43
CA THR A 37 -8.71 4.67 10.13
C THR A 37 -7.58 3.71 9.77
N PHE A 38 -6.52 4.26 9.19
CA PHE A 38 -5.23 3.59 9.05
C PHE A 38 -4.38 3.82 10.31
N ARG A 39 -3.75 2.74 10.82
CA ARG A 39 -2.78 2.81 11.92
C ARG A 39 -1.55 1.99 11.57
N PRO A 40 -0.34 2.47 11.84
CA PRO A 40 0.89 1.71 11.55
C PRO A 40 0.94 0.36 12.24
N GLY A 41 0.45 0.27 13.48
CA GLY A 41 0.41 -0.98 14.24
C GLY A 41 -0.44 -2.06 13.57
N HIS A 42 -1.38 -1.68 12.69
CA HIS A 42 -2.13 -2.65 11.90
C HIS A 42 -1.26 -3.37 10.85
N LEU A 43 -0.20 -2.73 10.33
CA LEU A 43 0.74 -3.40 9.44
C LEU A 43 1.55 -4.49 10.16
N SER A 44 1.82 -4.31 11.46
CA SER A 44 2.42 -5.37 12.29
C SER A 44 1.46 -6.54 12.51
N HIS A 45 0.15 -6.32 12.49
CA HIS A 45 -0.82 -7.43 12.48
C HIS A 45 -0.71 -8.24 11.18
N MET A 46 -0.60 -7.57 10.03
CA MET A 46 -0.40 -8.25 8.74
C MET A 46 0.93 -9.02 8.67
N TYR A 47 1.97 -8.60 9.40
CA TYR A 47 3.18 -9.41 9.57
C TYR A 47 2.86 -10.78 10.19
N HIS A 48 2.02 -10.83 11.24
CA HIS A 48 1.62 -12.09 11.87
C HIS A 48 0.77 -12.95 10.95
N GLU A 49 -0.18 -12.35 10.21
CA GLU A 49 -0.96 -13.03 9.20
C GLU A 49 -0.10 -13.60 8.06
N LEU A 50 1.07 -13.00 7.81
CA LEU A 50 2.03 -13.53 6.85
C LEU A 50 2.87 -14.67 7.44
N THR A 51 3.40 -14.52 8.66
CA THR A 51 4.45 -15.42 9.17
C THR A 51 3.98 -16.58 10.04
N ASN A 52 2.79 -16.49 10.63
CA ASN A 52 2.30 -17.56 11.50
C ASN A 52 1.91 -18.80 10.68
N SER A 53 2.03 -19.98 11.27
CA SER A 53 1.63 -21.24 10.63
C SER A 53 0.14 -21.32 10.28
N ASN A 54 -0.69 -20.52 10.96
CA ASN A 54 -2.12 -20.37 10.71
C ASN A 54 -2.49 -18.99 10.13
N GLY A 55 -1.49 -18.19 9.74
CA GLY A 55 -1.72 -16.90 9.13
C GLY A 55 -2.32 -17.04 7.73
N LYS A 56 -3.16 -16.08 7.33
CA LYS A 56 -3.92 -16.16 6.08
C LYS A 56 -3.31 -15.39 4.92
N LEU A 57 -2.37 -14.49 5.17
CA LEU A 57 -1.76 -13.65 4.14
C LEU A 57 -0.66 -14.41 3.40
N ASN A 58 -0.76 -14.46 2.09
CA ASN A 58 0.19 -15.12 1.19
C ASN A 58 1.00 -14.09 0.39
N VAL A 59 2.16 -14.53 -0.10
CA VAL A 59 3.00 -13.77 -1.03
C VAL A 59 3.40 -14.68 -2.17
N GLU A 60 3.14 -14.25 -3.40
CA GLU A 60 3.54 -14.95 -4.62
C GLU A 60 4.28 -14.00 -5.55
N VAL A 61 5.31 -14.51 -6.22
CA VAL A 61 6.05 -13.74 -7.21
C VAL A 61 5.52 -14.06 -8.60
N ASP A 62 5.03 -13.04 -9.29
CA ASP A 62 4.67 -13.12 -10.71
C ASP A 62 5.79 -12.47 -11.54
N THR A 63 6.58 -13.31 -12.22
CA THR A 63 7.77 -12.85 -12.96
C THR A 63 7.44 -12.24 -14.33
N ASN A 64 6.17 -12.14 -14.73
CA ASN A 64 5.83 -11.81 -16.12
C ASN A 64 5.93 -10.34 -16.52
N GLN A 65 6.17 -9.40 -15.60
CA GLN A 65 6.53 -7.99 -15.90
C GLN A 65 7.34 -7.41 -14.73
N SER A 66 7.92 -6.21 -14.82
CA SER A 66 8.77 -5.66 -13.75
C SER A 66 8.15 -4.43 -13.05
N SER A 67 8.37 -4.36 -11.72
CA SER A 67 8.15 -3.22 -10.81
C SER A 67 6.77 -2.97 -10.18
N SER A 68 5.72 -3.72 -10.51
CA SER A 68 4.41 -3.58 -9.86
C SER A 68 4.20 -4.60 -8.73
N ALA A 69 3.15 -4.38 -7.93
CA ALA A 69 2.58 -5.35 -7.02
C ALA A 69 1.05 -5.13 -7.03
N TYR A 70 0.31 -6.11 -6.54
CA TYR A 70 -1.12 -5.95 -6.26
C TYR A 70 -1.53 -6.95 -5.17
N TYR A 71 -2.51 -6.58 -4.36
CA TYR A 71 -3.23 -7.50 -3.49
C TYR A 71 -4.43 -8.13 -4.21
N LYS A 72 -4.71 -9.40 -3.92
CA LYS A 72 -5.91 -10.11 -4.38
C LYS A 72 -6.65 -10.72 -3.19
N SER A 73 -7.83 -10.20 -2.90
CA SER A 73 -8.70 -10.59 -1.77
C SER A 73 -9.12 -12.05 -1.80
N ALA A 74 -9.63 -12.52 -2.95
CA ALA A 74 -10.13 -13.89 -3.11
C ALA A 74 -9.12 -14.99 -2.74
N THR A 75 -7.82 -14.69 -2.70
CA THR A 75 -6.76 -15.62 -2.31
C THR A 75 -5.92 -15.15 -1.13
N ASN A 76 -6.23 -13.98 -0.55
CA ASN A 76 -5.40 -13.29 0.44
C ASN A 76 -3.92 -13.20 0.02
N THR A 77 -3.65 -12.87 -1.24
CA THR A 77 -2.29 -12.95 -1.79
C THR A 77 -1.78 -11.58 -2.23
N LEU A 78 -0.59 -11.21 -1.74
CA LEU A 78 0.23 -10.14 -2.31
C LEU A 78 1.03 -10.71 -3.49
N TYR A 79 0.65 -10.32 -4.69
CA TYR A 79 1.38 -10.64 -5.91
C TYR A 79 2.46 -9.60 -6.16
N LEU A 80 3.72 -10.01 -6.10
CA LEU A 80 4.85 -9.13 -6.32
C LEU A 80 5.52 -9.43 -7.65
N LYS A 81 5.76 -8.39 -8.44
CA LYS A 81 6.58 -8.50 -9.66
C LYS A 81 8.07 -8.24 -9.41
N PHE A 82 8.49 -8.47 -8.17
CA PHE A 82 9.86 -8.32 -7.69
C PHE A 82 10.09 -9.19 -6.46
N VAL A 83 11.28 -9.75 -6.33
CA VAL A 83 11.67 -10.53 -5.14
C VAL A 83 12.22 -9.63 -4.04
N GLY A 84 13.14 -8.73 -4.40
CA GLY A 84 13.91 -7.92 -3.44
C GLY A 84 13.31 -6.54 -3.16
N VAL A 85 13.29 -6.14 -1.88
CA VAL A 85 12.75 -4.85 -1.39
C VAL A 85 13.85 -3.83 -1.07
N ASN A 86 14.92 -3.82 -1.88
CA ASN A 86 16.14 -3.03 -1.59
C ASN A 86 15.94 -1.53 -1.82
N THR A 87 14.97 -1.12 -2.62
CA THR A 87 14.67 0.29 -2.90
C THR A 87 13.55 0.82 -2.00
N LEU A 88 13.53 2.13 -1.75
CA LEU A 88 12.47 2.78 -0.99
C LEU A 88 11.10 2.57 -1.67
N THR A 89 11.05 2.73 -2.99
CA THR A 89 9.86 2.52 -3.82
C THR A 89 9.24 1.15 -3.60
N ARG A 90 10.03 0.07 -3.64
CA ARG A 90 9.51 -1.30 -3.46
C ARG A 90 8.99 -1.54 -2.04
N ARG A 91 9.67 -1.00 -1.02
CA ARG A 91 9.18 -1.08 0.36
C ARG A 91 7.88 -0.30 0.55
N ALA A 92 7.78 0.88 -0.05
CA ALA A 92 6.57 1.69 0.00
C ALA A 92 5.41 1.00 -0.75
N LEU A 93 5.69 0.32 -1.87
CA LEU A 93 4.69 -0.46 -2.59
C LEU A 93 4.22 -1.68 -1.78
N VAL A 94 5.10 -2.34 -1.02
CA VAL A 94 4.66 -3.37 -0.06
C VAL A 94 3.70 -2.79 0.98
N VAL A 95 3.94 -1.57 1.46
CA VAL A 95 3.01 -0.87 2.37
C VAL A 95 1.68 -0.58 1.70
N HIS A 96 1.68 -0.17 0.43
CA HIS A 96 0.47 0.03 -0.37
C HIS A 96 -0.38 -1.26 -0.40
N GLU A 97 0.19 -2.36 -0.89
CA GLU A 97 -0.58 -3.60 -1.05
C GLU A 97 -1.02 -4.22 0.30
N THR A 98 -0.19 -4.09 1.33
CA THR A 98 -0.56 -4.55 2.67
C THR A 98 -1.67 -3.70 3.27
N THR A 99 -1.83 -2.44 2.84
CA THR A 99 -2.93 -1.60 3.26
C THR A 99 -4.26 -2.11 2.70
N HIS A 100 -4.29 -2.56 1.44
CA HIS A 100 -5.46 -3.25 0.88
C HIS A 100 -5.79 -4.50 1.67
N ALA A 101 -4.82 -5.38 1.88
CA ALA A 101 -5.00 -6.60 2.68
C ALA A 101 -5.53 -6.32 4.09
N LEU A 102 -5.05 -5.25 4.74
CA LEU A 102 -5.51 -4.85 6.06
C LEU A 102 -7.00 -4.50 6.09
N PHE A 103 -7.48 -3.73 5.10
CA PHE A 103 -8.89 -3.34 5.07
C PHE A 103 -9.79 -4.49 4.63
N ASP A 104 -9.27 -5.38 3.79
CA ASP A 104 -9.94 -6.63 3.45
C ASP A 104 -10.14 -7.53 4.66
N PHE A 105 -9.10 -7.80 5.46
CA PHE A 105 -9.20 -8.61 6.68
C PHE A 105 -10.17 -8.02 7.74
N LYS A 106 -10.53 -6.74 7.60
CA LYS A 106 -11.54 -6.07 8.43
C LYS A 106 -12.95 -6.11 7.84
N ALA A 107 -13.13 -6.73 6.68
CA ALA A 107 -14.32 -6.68 5.84
C ALA A 107 -14.83 -5.23 5.69
N ALA A 108 -13.91 -4.30 5.47
CA ALA A 108 -14.26 -2.89 5.42
C ALA A 108 -15.05 -2.57 4.15
N ASN A 109 -16.25 -2.03 4.31
CA ASN A 109 -17.08 -1.60 3.19
C ASN A 109 -16.59 -0.24 2.66
N MET A 110 -15.94 -0.24 1.50
CA MET A 110 -15.46 0.97 0.83
C MET A 110 -15.44 0.79 -0.70
N ASP A 111 -15.42 1.90 -1.43
CA ASP A 111 -15.19 1.87 -2.88
C ASP A 111 -13.70 1.84 -3.23
N ILE A 112 -13.39 1.55 -4.50
CA ILE A 112 -12.02 1.51 -5.01
C ILE A 112 -11.31 2.84 -4.76
N ALA A 113 -11.97 3.99 -4.97
CA ALA A 113 -11.37 5.29 -4.75
C ALA A 113 -10.92 5.52 -3.30
N THR A 114 -11.75 5.16 -2.32
CA THR A 114 -11.43 5.23 -0.89
C THR A 114 -10.26 4.29 -0.57
N SER A 115 -10.31 3.04 -1.05
CA SER A 115 -9.28 2.03 -0.80
C SER A 115 -7.91 2.46 -1.33
N GLU A 116 -7.85 2.86 -2.60
CA GLU A 116 -6.65 3.35 -3.26
C GLU A 116 -6.13 4.63 -2.60
N SER A 117 -7.01 5.55 -2.21
CA SER A 117 -6.61 6.78 -1.53
C SER A 117 -5.85 6.48 -0.24
N ILE A 118 -6.37 5.56 0.58
CA ILE A 118 -5.71 5.18 1.84
C ILE A 118 -4.37 4.50 1.57
N ALA A 119 -4.30 3.61 0.58
CA ALA A 119 -3.07 2.90 0.22
C ALA A 119 -1.99 3.85 -0.32
N TYR A 120 -2.33 4.79 -1.20
CA TYR A 120 -1.40 5.82 -1.70
C TYR A 120 -0.93 6.77 -0.59
N ILE A 121 -1.82 7.21 0.30
CA ILE A 121 -1.43 8.06 1.44
C ILE A 121 -0.45 7.30 2.36
N ALA A 122 -0.74 6.03 2.69
CA ALA A 122 0.14 5.21 3.52
C ALA A 122 1.51 4.99 2.85
N GLN A 123 1.52 4.70 1.54
CA GLN A 123 2.72 4.56 0.73
C GLN A 123 3.58 5.83 0.74
N CYS A 124 2.95 6.99 0.51
CA CYS A 124 3.63 8.29 0.50
C CYS A 124 4.16 8.66 1.89
N CYS A 125 3.40 8.42 2.96
CA CYS A 125 3.86 8.63 4.33
C CYS A 125 5.09 7.76 4.64
N TYR A 126 5.05 6.49 4.29
CA TYR A 126 6.18 5.59 4.50
C TYR A 126 7.43 6.05 3.75
N ALA A 127 7.27 6.40 2.46
CA ALA A 127 8.34 6.87 1.61
C ALA A 127 8.96 8.17 2.15
N ARG A 128 8.13 9.18 2.42
CA ARG A 128 8.58 10.49 2.90
C ARG A 128 9.27 10.40 4.27
N ALA A 129 8.72 9.63 5.21
CA ALA A 129 9.30 9.48 6.55
C ALA A 129 10.61 8.65 6.60
N ASN A 130 10.94 7.96 5.51
CA ASN A 130 12.12 7.10 5.40
C ASN A 130 13.04 7.46 4.24
N SER A 131 12.79 8.59 3.58
CA SER A 131 13.71 9.16 2.60
C SER A 131 14.97 9.65 3.32
N THR A 132 16.11 9.46 2.67
CA THR A 132 17.38 10.09 3.08
C THR A 132 17.65 11.38 2.28
N ASP A 133 16.77 11.70 1.32
CA ASP A 133 16.87 12.91 0.55
C ASP A 133 16.44 14.11 1.42
N PRO A 134 17.27 15.17 1.52
CA PRO A 134 16.91 16.36 2.27
C PRO A 134 15.84 17.20 1.59
N ASP A 135 15.59 17.03 0.28
CA ASP A 135 14.57 17.76 -0.44
C ASP A 135 13.17 17.18 -0.15
N PRO A 136 12.28 17.94 0.51
CA PRO A 136 10.93 17.47 0.83
C PRO A 136 10.04 17.24 -0.41
N GLU A 137 10.43 17.73 -1.59
CA GLU A 137 9.72 17.56 -2.85
C GLU A 137 10.14 16.31 -3.64
N VAL A 138 11.22 15.62 -3.22
CA VAL A 138 11.65 14.36 -3.84
C VAL A 138 10.68 13.25 -3.45
N ARG A 139 9.70 13.01 -4.33
CA ARG A 139 8.61 12.05 -4.16
C ARG A 139 8.75 10.79 -4.99
N LEU A 140 7.94 9.79 -4.64
CA LEU A 140 7.63 8.70 -5.58
C LEU A 140 6.89 9.30 -6.79
N THR A 141 7.21 8.81 -7.99
CA THR A 141 6.61 9.31 -9.24
C THR A 141 6.03 8.19 -10.08
N GLY A 142 5.00 8.54 -10.84
CA GLY A 142 4.42 7.75 -11.93
C GLY A 142 4.57 8.50 -13.27
N ALA A 143 3.89 8.02 -14.31
CA ALA A 143 3.85 8.68 -15.61
C ALA A 143 2.46 9.28 -15.89
N GLY A 144 2.40 10.54 -16.33
CA GLY A 144 1.16 11.22 -16.70
C GLY A 144 0.13 11.23 -15.57
N ASN A 145 -1.12 10.85 -15.86
CA ASN A 145 -2.18 10.79 -14.85
C ASN A 145 -1.88 9.83 -13.69
N LYS A 146 -0.98 8.85 -13.85
CA LYS A 146 -0.54 7.99 -12.74
C LYS A 146 0.24 8.76 -11.68
N ASP A 147 0.80 9.91 -12.06
CA ASP A 147 1.62 10.71 -11.17
C ASP A 147 0.78 11.62 -10.26
N VAL A 148 -0.45 11.95 -10.66
CA VAL A 148 -1.33 12.86 -9.91
C VAL A 148 -1.69 12.28 -8.54
N VAL A 149 -1.95 10.96 -8.45
CA VAL A 149 -2.19 10.29 -7.15
C VAL A 149 -0.97 10.37 -6.23
N PHE A 150 0.25 10.30 -6.78
CA PHE A 150 1.47 10.49 -6.01
C PHE A 150 1.67 11.93 -5.60
N GLU A 151 1.34 12.90 -6.45
CA GLU A 151 1.41 14.33 -6.11
C GLU A 151 0.51 14.67 -4.92
N VAL A 152 -0.78 14.31 -5.02
CA VAL A 152 -1.75 14.58 -3.95
C VAL A 152 -1.41 13.78 -2.68
N GLY A 153 -1.09 12.48 -2.83
CA GLY A 153 -0.67 11.63 -1.72
C GLY A 153 0.58 12.15 -1.01
N TRP A 154 1.55 12.69 -1.75
CA TRP A 154 2.77 13.27 -1.20
C TRP A 154 2.51 14.56 -0.41
N ARG A 155 1.64 15.42 -0.93
CA ARG A 155 1.17 16.64 -0.24
C ARG A 155 0.51 16.29 1.10
N ILE A 156 -0.42 15.33 1.09
CA ILE A 156 -1.11 14.86 2.31
C ILE A 156 -0.12 14.21 3.29
N ALA A 157 0.82 13.40 2.79
CA ALA A 157 1.85 12.80 3.63
C ALA A 157 2.71 13.86 4.35
N GLY A 158 3.08 14.94 3.66
CA GLY A 158 3.79 16.07 4.28
C GLY A 158 2.99 16.73 5.40
N LYS A 159 1.70 17.00 5.14
CA LYS A 159 0.76 17.55 6.12
C LYS A 159 0.65 16.66 7.36
N LEU A 160 0.45 15.36 7.17
CA LEU A 160 0.31 14.39 8.26
C LEU A 160 1.60 14.23 9.08
N LEU A 161 2.76 14.16 8.42
CA LEU A 161 4.06 14.07 9.10
C LEU A 161 4.41 15.37 9.86
N GLY A 162 3.88 16.51 9.42
CA GLY A 162 3.94 17.78 10.16
C GLY A 162 2.95 17.88 11.33
N GLY A 163 2.17 16.84 11.62
CA GLY A 163 1.19 16.82 12.71
C GLY A 163 -0.20 17.37 12.32
N GLY A 164 -0.44 17.66 11.05
CA GLY A 164 -1.76 18.02 10.53
C GLY A 164 -2.70 16.82 10.38
N SER A 165 -3.92 17.09 9.91
CA SER A 165 -4.96 16.09 9.66
C SER A 165 -5.51 16.18 8.24
N ILE A 166 -6.05 15.08 7.71
CA ILE A 166 -6.79 15.07 6.44
C ILE A 166 -8.07 15.90 6.60
N ASP A 167 -8.35 16.79 5.65
CA ASP A 167 -9.60 17.55 5.58
C ASP A 167 -10.43 17.22 4.32
N SER A 168 -11.56 17.88 4.14
CA SER A 168 -12.46 17.63 3.00
C SER A 168 -11.85 17.95 1.64
N THR A 169 -10.90 18.90 1.58
CA THR A 169 -10.19 19.23 0.34
C THR A 169 -9.23 18.10 0.01
N ASP A 170 -8.48 17.58 0.99
CA ASP A 170 -7.61 16.42 0.80
C ASP A 170 -8.39 15.19 0.30
N VAL A 171 -9.58 14.95 0.86
CA VAL A 171 -10.45 13.85 0.43
C VAL A 171 -10.87 14.01 -1.03
N ARG A 172 -11.41 15.19 -1.39
CA ARG A 172 -11.85 15.46 -2.76
C ARG A 172 -10.68 15.31 -3.74
N ASP A 173 -9.55 15.94 -3.47
CA ASP A 173 -8.40 15.94 -4.38
C ASP A 173 -7.86 14.51 -4.60
N MET A 174 -7.85 13.66 -3.57
CA MET A 174 -7.45 12.26 -3.72
C MET A 174 -8.45 11.46 -4.55
N ARG A 175 -9.75 11.63 -4.31
CA ARG A 175 -10.78 10.96 -5.11
C ARG A 175 -10.71 11.37 -6.58
N ASP A 176 -10.53 12.65 -6.85
CA ASP A 176 -10.37 13.18 -8.21
C ASP A 176 -9.10 12.61 -8.88
N ALA A 177 -7.99 12.53 -8.13
CA ALA A 177 -6.74 11.93 -8.63
C ALA A 177 -6.90 10.45 -8.98
N VAL A 178 -7.62 9.67 -8.16
CA VAL A 178 -7.92 8.25 -8.45
C VAL A 178 -8.88 8.12 -9.64
N ALA A 179 -9.91 8.97 -9.73
CA ALA A 179 -10.89 8.93 -10.81
C ALA A 179 -10.28 9.17 -12.21
N ILE A 180 -9.18 9.91 -12.31
CA ILE A 180 -8.47 10.11 -13.59
C ILE A 180 -7.31 9.12 -13.80
N HIS A 181 -7.05 8.25 -12.82
CA HIS A 181 -5.96 7.29 -12.90
C HIS A 181 -6.26 6.21 -13.95
N PRO A 182 -5.35 5.91 -14.89
CA PRO A 182 -5.64 5.00 -16.01
C PRO A 182 -6.08 3.58 -15.64
N PHE A 183 -5.79 3.13 -14.42
CA PHE A 183 -6.20 1.80 -13.94
C PHE A 183 -7.52 1.80 -13.18
N TYR A 184 -7.97 2.96 -12.67
CA TYR A 184 -9.15 3.04 -11.79
C TYR A 184 -10.28 3.85 -12.41
N SER A 185 -10.02 4.63 -13.47
CA SER A 185 -10.98 5.59 -14.01
C SER A 185 -12.31 4.98 -14.47
N ALA A 186 -12.35 3.70 -14.83
CA ALA A 186 -13.58 3.00 -15.19
C ALA A 186 -14.42 2.59 -13.98
N ASP A 187 -13.77 2.23 -12.87
CA ASP A 187 -14.40 1.47 -11.77
C ASP A 187 -14.22 2.14 -10.41
N HIS A 188 -13.66 3.36 -10.33
CA HIS A 188 -13.29 4.00 -9.07
C HIS A 188 -14.44 4.14 -8.05
N SER A 189 -15.70 4.07 -8.48
CA SER A 189 -16.90 4.17 -7.64
C SER A 189 -17.55 2.82 -7.31
N THR A 190 -17.04 1.72 -7.85
CA THR A 190 -17.51 0.37 -7.49
C THR A 190 -16.96 -0.02 -6.12
N ALA A 191 -17.65 -0.94 -5.44
CA ALA A 191 -17.13 -1.53 -4.21
C ALA A 191 -15.74 -2.12 -4.45
N ALA A 192 -14.82 -1.93 -3.51
CA ALA A 192 -13.58 -2.68 -3.49
C ALA A 192 -13.91 -4.17 -3.27
N ASP A 193 -13.11 -5.06 -3.87
CA ASP A 193 -13.32 -6.52 -3.81
C ASP A 193 -13.00 -7.13 -2.43
N PHE A 194 -13.24 -6.41 -1.33
CA PHE A 194 -12.97 -6.88 0.02
C PHE A 194 -14.05 -7.86 0.49
N ASP A 195 -13.66 -9.09 0.75
CA ASP A 195 -14.54 -10.21 1.11
C ASP A 195 -14.29 -10.75 2.53
N GLY A 196 -13.25 -10.26 3.23
CA GLY A 196 -13.04 -10.58 4.65
C GLY A 196 -12.47 -11.96 4.94
N MET A 197 -11.85 -12.62 3.95
CA MET A 197 -11.42 -14.01 4.05
C MET A 197 -10.24 -14.26 4.99
#